data_AF-A0A968MLU0-F1
#
_entry.id   AF-A0A968MLU0-F1
#
_cell.length_a   1.000
_cell.length_b   1.000
_cell.length_c   1.000
_cell.angle_alpha   90.00
_cell.angle_beta   90.00
_cell.angle_gamma   90.00
#
_symmetry.space_group_name_H-M   'P 1'
#
loop_
_entity.id
_entity.type
_entity.pdbx_description
1 polymer ?
#
loop_
_entity_poly.entity_id
_entity_poly.type
_entity_poly.pdbx_seq_one_letter_code
_entity_poly.pdbx_strand_id
1 'polypeptide(L)'
;MEPRFFSFNSHQGACPSCQGLGVVLEFDDQLMIPDPDKAIGKGGVAPLKRNGPAGMFAGRFLRRFCKDFKVNPDTAMKDVDPDIVHVLLHGTDESSERRYRAAWEGVIPMLTGWFHKTDSDYAKEFLTEFMAEHDCPTCHGDRLSAAPLSVYLRGRAEIPGDVVEHRRLHGLSDDATGGTSPTSPGSTSRPRSGSSTGSTSRKRSARSPSPS
;
A
#
# COMPACT_ATOMS: atom_id res chain seq x y z
N MET A 1 21.00 -10.97 -22.53
CA MET A 1 20.75 -10.98 -21.07
C MET A 1 22.10 -11.05 -20.38
N GLU A 2 22.34 -10.21 -19.38
CA GLU A 2 23.64 -10.12 -18.70
C GLU A 2 23.57 -10.63 -17.25
N PRO A 3 24.67 -11.18 -16.69
CA PRO A 3 24.66 -11.74 -15.34
C PRO A 3 24.18 -10.77 -14.24
N ARG A 4 24.41 -9.46 -14.42
CA ARG A 4 24.00 -8.42 -13.45
C ARG A 4 22.49 -8.28 -13.26
N PHE A 5 21.66 -8.82 -14.15
CA PHE A 5 20.21 -8.86 -13.95
C PHE A 5 19.79 -9.89 -12.89
N PHE A 6 20.63 -10.90 -12.62
CA PHE A 6 20.35 -11.95 -11.63
C PHE A 6 20.98 -11.66 -10.26
N SER A 7 21.53 -10.46 -10.08
CA SER A 7 22.13 -10.03 -8.82
C SER A 7 21.20 -9.06 -8.11
N PHE A 8 20.74 -9.42 -6.91
CA PHE A 8 20.00 -8.52 -6.01
C PHE A 8 20.86 -7.37 -5.47
N ASN A 9 22.19 -7.43 -5.62
CA ASN A 9 23.11 -6.34 -5.27
C ASN A 9 23.26 -5.32 -6.41
N SER A 10 22.62 -5.55 -7.57
CA SER A 10 22.62 -4.66 -8.71
C SER A 10 21.26 -3.97 -8.81
N HIS A 11 21.25 -2.65 -9.01
CA HIS A 11 20.03 -1.88 -9.24
C HIS A 11 19.16 -2.47 -10.37
N GLN A 12 19.77 -3.11 -11.37
CA GLN A 12 19.05 -3.70 -12.50
C GLN A 12 18.40 -5.06 -12.17
N GLY A 13 18.93 -5.77 -11.17
CA GLY A 13 18.41 -7.08 -10.77
C GLY A 13 17.51 -7.01 -9.53
N ALA A 14 17.79 -6.08 -8.63
CA ALA A 14 17.09 -5.90 -7.37
C ALA A 14 15.60 -5.57 -7.55
N CYS A 15 14.78 -6.05 -6.62
CA CYS A 15 13.40 -5.59 -6.48
C CYS A 15 13.39 -4.07 -6.21
N PRO A 16 12.64 -3.26 -6.96
CA PRO A 16 12.63 -1.81 -6.78
C PRO A 16 12.00 -1.37 -5.46
N SER A 17 11.09 -2.17 -4.88
CA SER A 17 10.38 -1.84 -3.64
C SER A 17 11.25 -1.99 -2.40
N CYS A 18 12.01 -3.09 -2.29
CA CYS A 18 12.88 -3.35 -1.14
C CYS A 18 14.38 -3.16 -1.45
N GLN A 19 14.72 -2.71 -2.66
CA GLN A 19 16.11 -2.50 -3.10
C GLN A 19 17.02 -3.72 -2.91
N GLY A 20 16.47 -4.93 -3.07
CA GLY A 20 17.22 -6.17 -2.90
C GLY A 20 17.42 -6.65 -1.45
N LEU A 21 16.73 -6.04 -0.48
CA LEU A 21 16.69 -6.54 0.90
C LEU A 21 15.83 -7.80 1.04
N GLY A 22 14.69 -7.85 0.33
CA GLY A 22 13.70 -8.95 0.40
C GLY A 22 12.63 -8.70 1.45
N VAL A 23 12.90 -7.82 2.40
CA VAL A 23 11.98 -7.38 3.44
C VAL A 23 11.69 -5.89 3.32
N VAL A 24 10.56 -5.47 3.88
CA VAL A 24 10.20 -4.08 4.13
C VAL A 24 10.03 -3.88 5.63
N LEU A 25 10.36 -2.69 6.10
CA LEU A 25 10.21 -2.32 7.50
C LEU A 25 8.89 -1.54 7.63
N GLU A 26 7.92 -2.09 8.36
CA GLU A 26 6.59 -1.50 8.52
C GLU A 26 6.22 -1.43 10.01
N PHE A 27 5.32 -0.52 10.37
CA PHE A 27 4.82 -0.45 11.76
C PHE A 27 3.94 -1.65 12.08
N ASP A 28 4.20 -2.28 13.23
CA ASP A 28 3.48 -3.47 13.68
C ASP A 28 2.44 -3.11 14.74
N ASP A 29 1.19 -3.53 14.54
CA ASP A 29 0.07 -3.20 15.42
C ASP A 29 0.28 -3.65 16.88
N GLN A 30 0.95 -4.79 17.10
CA GLN A 30 1.23 -5.31 18.45
C GLN A 30 2.34 -4.51 19.14
N LEU A 31 3.36 -4.08 18.40
CA LEU A 31 4.39 -3.20 18.94
C LEU A 31 3.84 -1.79 19.23
N MET A 32 2.90 -1.33 18.41
CA MET A 32 2.21 -0.05 18.58
C MET A 32 1.29 -0.03 19.82
N ILE A 33 0.70 -1.18 20.18
CA ILE A 33 -0.17 -1.38 21.35
C ILE A 33 0.36 -2.54 22.20
N PRO A 34 1.50 -2.37 22.88
CA PRO A 34 2.16 -3.48 23.59
C PRO A 34 1.46 -3.83 24.91
N ASP A 35 0.66 -2.90 25.45
CA ASP A 35 -0.07 -3.06 26.71
C ASP A 35 -1.56 -2.75 26.48
N PRO A 36 -2.38 -3.80 26.27
CA PRO A 36 -3.77 -3.62 25.91
C PRO A 36 -4.65 -3.21 27.10
N ASP A 37 -4.12 -3.22 28.33
CA ASP A 37 -4.82 -2.75 29.54
C ASP A 37 -4.77 -1.22 29.69
N LYS A 38 -3.87 -0.55 28.98
CA LYS A 38 -3.78 0.92 29.01
C LYS A 38 -4.94 1.56 28.26
N ALA A 39 -5.40 2.68 28.80
CA ALA A 39 -6.44 3.47 28.15
C ALA A 39 -5.92 4.23 26.93
N ILE A 40 -6.76 4.40 25.90
CA ILE A 40 -6.43 5.13 24.67
C ILE A 40 -5.78 6.48 24.99
N GLY A 41 -6.42 7.28 25.83
CA GLY A 41 -5.97 8.63 26.19
C GLY A 41 -4.79 8.67 27.16
N LYS A 42 -4.39 7.52 27.72
CA LYS A 42 -3.32 7.39 28.73
C LYS A 42 -2.19 6.48 28.27
N GLY A 43 -1.86 6.53 26.97
CA GLY A 43 -0.70 5.83 26.42
C GLY A 43 -0.99 4.41 25.96
N GLY A 44 -2.23 4.09 25.58
CA GLY A 44 -2.56 2.84 24.89
C GLY A 44 -1.87 2.71 23.52
N VAL A 45 -1.55 3.83 22.86
CA VAL A 45 -0.73 3.86 21.63
C VAL A 45 0.69 4.30 22.01
N ALA A 46 1.62 3.36 22.07
CA ALA A 46 2.95 3.55 22.65
C ALA A 46 3.81 4.64 21.99
N PRO A 47 3.87 4.78 20.65
CA PRO A 47 4.64 5.85 20.01
C PRO A 47 4.12 7.26 20.33
N LEU A 48 2.84 7.38 20.68
CA LEU A 48 2.18 8.64 21.02
C LEU A 48 2.37 9.04 22.50
N LYS A 49 3.52 8.69 23.09
CA LYS A 49 3.87 9.07 24.47
C LYS A 49 4.31 10.53 24.56
N ARG A 50 4.03 11.17 25.70
CA ARG A 50 4.31 12.61 25.94
C ARG A 50 5.79 12.99 25.78
N ASN A 51 6.70 12.07 26.04
CA ASN A 51 8.15 12.30 25.95
C ASN A 51 8.76 11.76 24.64
N GLY A 52 7.93 11.31 23.69
CA GLY A 52 8.38 10.92 22.36
C GLY A 52 8.44 12.12 21.40
N PRO A 53 9.00 11.95 20.19
CA PRO A 53 9.02 12.98 19.15
C PRO A 53 7.62 13.55 18.81
N ALA A 54 6.57 12.74 18.97
CA ALA A 54 5.16 13.12 18.76
C ALA A 54 4.46 13.75 19.97
N GLY A 55 5.10 13.79 21.13
CA GLY A 55 4.44 13.92 22.42
C GLY A 55 3.65 15.22 22.63
N MET A 56 4.09 16.32 22.01
CA MET A 56 3.42 17.63 22.11
C MET A 56 2.03 17.61 21.45
N PHE A 57 1.84 16.83 20.38
CA PHE A 57 0.60 16.79 19.60
C PHE A 57 -0.24 15.54 19.88
N ALA A 58 0.38 14.45 20.33
CA ALA A 58 -0.24 13.17 20.62
C ALA A 58 -1.56 13.28 21.40
N GLY A 59 -1.55 13.97 22.54
CA GLY A 59 -2.75 14.10 23.37
C GLY A 59 -3.88 14.87 22.70
N ARG A 60 -3.57 15.89 21.88
CA ARG A 60 -4.60 16.63 21.11
C ARG A 60 -5.18 15.74 20.01
N PHE A 61 -4.31 15.00 19.33
CA PHE A 61 -4.67 14.11 18.23
C PHE A 61 -5.61 13.00 18.72
N LEU A 62 -5.25 12.30 19.79
CA LEU A 62 -6.09 11.24 20.37
C LEU A 62 -7.41 11.77 20.94
N ARG A 63 -7.42 12.96 21.58
CA ARG A 63 -8.67 13.56 22.04
C ARG A 63 -9.63 13.87 20.89
N ARG A 64 -9.11 14.32 19.74
CA ARG A 64 -9.92 14.56 18.55
C ARG A 64 -10.51 13.25 18.03
N PHE A 65 -9.68 12.21 17.89
CA PHE A 65 -10.14 10.88 17.49
C PHE A 65 -11.27 10.37 18.40
N CYS A 66 -11.04 10.34 19.72
CA CYS A 66 -12.03 9.89 20.69
C CYS A 66 -13.36 10.66 20.56
N LYS A 67 -13.31 11.97 20.30
CA LYS A 67 -14.51 12.79 20.08
C LYS A 67 -15.24 12.41 18.79
N ASP A 68 -14.51 12.30 17.68
CA ASP A 68 -15.09 12.09 16.36
C ASP A 68 -15.69 10.66 16.23
N PHE A 69 -15.03 9.67 16.85
CA PHE A 69 -15.45 8.26 16.85
C PHE A 69 -16.26 7.85 18.10
N LYS A 70 -16.57 8.81 18.99
CA LYS A 70 -17.36 8.63 20.22
C LYS A 70 -16.82 7.54 21.16
N VAL A 71 -15.50 7.46 21.27
CA VAL A 71 -14.81 6.52 22.15
C VAL A 71 -14.45 7.23 23.45
N ASN A 72 -14.63 6.57 24.59
CA ASN A 72 -14.18 7.13 25.87
C ASN A 72 -12.63 7.03 25.95
N PRO A 73 -11.91 8.14 26.15
CA PRO A 73 -10.44 8.11 26.26
C PRO A 73 -9.91 7.29 27.45
N ASP A 74 -10.73 7.01 28.46
CA ASP A 74 -10.38 6.18 29.62
C ASP A 74 -10.62 4.67 29.38
N THR A 75 -11.18 4.27 28.24
CA THR A 75 -11.35 2.86 27.87
C THR A 75 -10.01 2.21 27.55
N ALA A 76 -9.75 1.04 28.15
CA ALA A 76 -8.57 0.22 27.86
C ALA A 76 -8.60 -0.29 26.41
N MET A 77 -7.44 -0.39 25.76
CA MET A 77 -7.35 -0.78 24.35
C MET A 77 -8.03 -2.12 24.04
N LYS A 78 -7.97 -3.10 24.96
CA LYS A 78 -8.65 -4.40 24.82
C LYS A 78 -10.18 -4.32 24.81
N ASP A 79 -10.75 -3.26 25.39
CA ASP A 79 -12.20 -3.07 25.53
C ASP A 79 -12.76 -2.18 24.40
N VAL A 80 -11.89 -1.67 23.53
CA VAL A 80 -12.27 -0.89 22.34
C VAL A 80 -12.66 -1.85 21.23
N ASP A 81 -13.68 -1.47 20.44
CA ASP A 81 -14.06 -2.23 19.25
C ASP A 81 -12.85 -2.42 18.31
N PRO A 82 -12.52 -3.66 17.88
CA PRO A 82 -11.41 -3.93 16.99
C PRO A 82 -11.45 -3.11 15.68
N ASP A 83 -12.64 -2.83 15.14
CA ASP A 83 -12.79 -2.00 13.93
C ASP A 83 -12.31 -0.57 14.22
N ILE A 84 -12.60 -0.05 15.41
CA ILE A 84 -12.17 1.30 15.83
C ILE A 84 -10.66 1.33 16.10
N VAL A 85 -10.09 0.27 16.69
CA VAL A 85 -8.63 0.15 16.87
C VAL A 85 -7.92 0.11 15.53
N HIS A 86 -8.46 -0.64 14.56
CA HIS A 86 -7.92 -0.66 13.20
C HIS A 86 -7.97 0.73 12.57
N VAL A 87 -9.12 1.42 12.64
CA VAL A 87 -9.24 2.79 12.13
C VAL A 87 -8.29 3.74 12.85
N LEU A 88 -8.09 3.62 14.16
CA LEU A 88 -7.14 4.45 14.92
C LEU A 88 -5.72 4.34 14.35
N LEU A 89 -5.25 3.12 14.09
CA LEU A 89 -3.90 2.85 13.61
C LEU A 89 -3.75 3.13 12.11
N HIS A 90 -4.61 2.56 11.27
CA HIS A 90 -4.46 2.54 9.81
C HIS A 90 -5.17 3.69 9.10
N GLY A 91 -6.11 4.36 9.77
CA GLY A 91 -6.94 5.41 9.16
C GLY A 91 -8.30 4.91 8.70
N THR A 92 -9.13 5.81 8.19
CA THR A 92 -10.43 5.48 7.63
C THR A 92 -10.34 5.17 6.14
N ASP A 93 -10.99 4.09 5.73
CA ASP A 93 -11.32 3.82 4.33
C ASP A 93 -12.73 4.36 3.98
N GLU A 94 -13.13 4.29 2.71
CA GLU A 94 -14.43 4.80 2.25
C GLU A 94 -15.62 4.14 2.97
N SER A 95 -15.47 2.89 3.42
CA SER A 95 -16.51 2.18 4.17
C SER A 95 -16.62 2.69 5.61
N SER A 96 -15.48 2.84 6.30
CA SER A 96 -15.39 3.35 7.67
C SER A 96 -15.79 4.81 7.75
N GLU A 97 -15.37 5.65 6.79
CA GLU A 97 -15.78 7.06 6.75
C GLU A 97 -17.29 7.20 6.66
N ARG A 98 -17.95 6.39 5.81
CA ARG A 98 -19.42 6.38 5.72
C ARG A 98 -20.08 5.87 7.00
N ARG A 99 -19.51 4.83 7.62
CA ARG A 99 -20.04 4.22 8.85
C ARG A 99 -19.96 5.18 10.04
N TYR A 100 -18.79 5.79 10.27
CA TYR A 100 -18.53 6.64 11.42
C TYR A 100 -18.84 8.12 11.16
N ARG A 101 -19.05 8.51 9.90
CA ARG A 101 -19.26 9.91 9.46
C ARG A 101 -18.13 10.83 9.91
N ALA A 102 -16.92 10.30 9.96
CA ALA A 102 -15.71 10.97 10.38
C ALA A 102 -14.55 10.42 9.55
N ALA A 103 -13.58 11.29 9.23
CA ALA A 103 -12.36 10.92 8.53
C ALA A 103 -11.17 11.00 9.49
N TRP A 104 -10.26 10.04 9.36
CA TRP A 104 -9.05 9.94 10.17
C TRP A 104 -7.89 9.41 9.33
N GLU A 105 -6.75 10.08 9.41
CA GLU A 105 -5.56 9.73 8.62
C GLU A 105 -4.90 8.43 9.10
N GLY A 106 -5.05 8.09 10.39
CA GLY A 106 -4.35 6.96 11.00
C GLY A 106 -3.04 7.38 11.68
N VAL A 107 -2.66 6.64 12.71
CA VAL A 107 -1.38 6.85 13.40
C VAL A 107 -0.22 6.31 12.57
N ILE A 108 -0.36 5.14 11.93
CA ILE A 108 0.69 4.51 11.12
C ILE A 108 1.05 5.37 9.90
N PRO A 109 0.10 5.86 9.08
CA PRO A 109 0.44 6.74 7.95
C PRO A 109 1.16 8.01 8.39
N MET A 110 0.72 8.62 9.50
CA MET A 110 1.36 9.79 10.08
C MET A 110 2.82 9.50 10.49
N LEU A 111 3.05 8.43 11.25
CA LEU A 111 4.39 8.06 11.72
C LEU A 111 5.30 7.61 10.57
N THR A 112 4.76 6.91 9.57
CA THR A 112 5.48 6.52 8.35
C THR A 112 5.96 7.75 7.60
N GLY A 113 5.07 8.73 7.41
CA GLY A 113 5.43 10.01 6.81
C GLY A 113 6.51 10.76 7.59
N TRP A 114 6.49 10.68 8.93
CA TRP A 114 7.54 11.28 9.76
C TRP A 114 8.86 10.52 9.70
N PHE A 115 8.83 9.20 9.74
CA PHE A 115 10.02 8.35 9.64
C PHE A 115 10.82 8.64 8.36
N HIS A 116 10.13 8.83 7.23
CA HIS A 116 10.78 9.16 5.96
C HIS A 116 11.23 10.62 5.84
N LYS A 117 10.64 11.55 6.60
CA LYS A 117 10.96 12.99 6.55
C LYS A 117 12.00 13.42 7.57
N THR A 118 12.16 12.68 8.66
CA THR A 118 13.08 13.05 9.74
C THR A 118 14.52 12.68 9.38
N ASP A 119 15.45 13.58 9.67
CA ASP A 119 16.90 13.33 9.59
C ASP A 119 17.52 13.04 10.96
N SER A 120 16.71 13.04 12.03
CA SER A 120 17.20 12.75 13.38
C SER A 120 17.34 11.25 13.61
N ASP A 121 18.57 10.79 13.86
CA ASP A 121 18.86 9.38 14.19
C ASP A 121 18.09 8.92 15.43
N TYR A 122 18.06 9.73 16.50
CA TYR A 122 17.26 9.46 17.69
C TYR A 122 15.77 9.22 17.37
N ALA A 123 15.20 10.03 16.48
CA ALA A 123 13.81 9.87 16.09
C ALA A 123 13.59 8.60 15.25
N LYS A 124 14.54 8.26 14.37
CA LYS A 124 14.49 7.01 13.58
C LYS A 124 14.59 5.79 14.48
N GLU A 125 15.60 5.74 15.34
CA GLU A 125 15.80 4.65 16.31
C GLU A 125 14.55 4.45 17.17
N PHE A 126 14.01 5.54 17.71
CA PHE A 126 12.78 5.49 18.51
C PHE A 126 11.58 4.93 17.73
N LEU A 127 11.40 5.31 16.46
CA LEU A 127 10.27 4.82 15.66
C LEU A 127 10.46 3.37 15.22
N THR A 128 11.70 2.95 14.94
CA THR A 128 12.04 1.58 14.58
C THR A 128 11.71 0.57 15.69
N GLU A 129 11.68 0.99 16.97
CA GLU A 129 11.22 0.14 18.09
C GLU A 129 9.78 -0.38 17.90
N PHE A 130 8.99 0.28 17.06
CA PHE A 130 7.58 -0.07 16.80
C PHE A 130 7.37 -0.68 15.40
N MET A 131 8.45 -1.03 14.73
CA MET A 131 8.42 -1.61 13.39
C MET A 131 8.89 -3.06 13.42
N ALA A 132 8.37 -3.85 12.48
CA ALA A 132 8.81 -5.20 12.23
C ALA A 132 9.20 -5.37 10.75
N GLU A 133 10.09 -6.32 10.49
CA GLU A 133 10.41 -6.75 9.14
C GLU A 133 9.30 -7.66 8.63
N HIS A 134 8.78 -7.33 7.45
CA HIS A 134 7.82 -8.15 6.72
C HIS A 134 8.40 -8.50 5.36
N ASP A 135 8.02 -9.67 4.82
CA ASP A 135 8.37 -10.03 3.45
C ASP A 135 7.89 -8.94 2.49
N CYS A 136 8.77 -8.55 1.56
CA CYS A 136 8.43 -7.51 0.61
C CYS A 136 7.21 -7.96 -0.21
N PRO A 137 6.11 -7.18 -0.24
CA PRO A 137 4.89 -7.60 -0.93
C PRO A 137 5.05 -7.69 -2.46
N THR A 138 6.10 -7.07 -3.01
CA THR A 138 6.40 -7.06 -4.45
C THR A 138 7.22 -8.26 -4.89
N CYS A 139 8.21 -8.69 -4.09
CA CYS A 139 9.11 -9.79 -4.46
C CYS A 139 8.96 -11.03 -3.59
N HIS A 140 8.08 -11.01 -2.58
CA HIS A 140 7.81 -12.12 -1.69
C HIS A 140 9.08 -12.73 -1.05
N GLY A 141 10.07 -11.90 -0.75
CA GLY A 141 11.36 -12.34 -0.20
C GLY A 141 12.45 -12.66 -1.22
N ASP A 142 12.17 -12.66 -2.53
CA ASP A 142 13.14 -13.03 -3.57
C ASP A 142 14.26 -12.02 -3.80
N ARG A 143 14.06 -10.77 -3.36
CA ARG A 143 15.00 -9.67 -3.52
C ARG A 143 15.22 -9.24 -4.97
N LEU A 144 14.64 -9.94 -5.95
CA LEU A 144 14.81 -9.69 -7.38
C LEU A 144 13.59 -9.00 -7.99
N SER A 145 13.81 -8.34 -9.11
CA SER A 145 12.74 -7.82 -9.97
C SER A 145 12.07 -8.95 -10.76
N ALA A 146 10.88 -8.69 -11.31
CA ALA A 146 10.11 -9.71 -12.02
C ALA A 146 10.82 -10.26 -13.29
N ALA A 147 11.63 -9.43 -13.96
CA ALA A 147 12.32 -9.83 -15.19
C ALA A 147 13.30 -11.01 -15.01
N PRO A 148 14.28 -10.97 -14.09
CA PRO A 148 15.15 -12.12 -13.83
C PRO A 148 14.39 -13.34 -13.28
N LEU A 149 13.32 -13.15 -12.50
CA LEU A 149 12.46 -14.25 -12.00
C LEU A 149 11.69 -14.99 -13.10
N SER A 150 11.52 -14.36 -14.27
CA SER A 150 10.84 -14.97 -15.42
C SER A 150 11.71 -15.92 -16.24
N VAL A 151 13.02 -16.01 -15.96
CA VAL A 151 13.99 -16.74 -16.79
C VAL A 151 14.14 -18.19 -16.34
N TYR A 152 14.08 -19.11 -17.30
CA TYR A 152 14.34 -20.53 -17.07
C TYR A 152 15.55 -21.02 -17.84
N LEU A 153 16.30 -21.88 -17.17
CA LEU A 153 17.20 -22.81 -17.85
C LEU A 153 16.40 -24.07 -18.18
N ARG A 154 16.45 -24.50 -19.44
CA ARG A 154 15.78 -25.73 -19.86
C ARG A 154 16.47 -26.93 -19.21
N GLY A 155 15.84 -27.49 -18.19
CA GLY A 155 16.23 -28.76 -17.57
C GLY A 155 15.65 -29.97 -18.29
N ARG A 156 16.18 -31.16 -17.99
CA ARG A 156 15.57 -32.44 -18.39
C ARG A 156 14.52 -32.94 -17.38
N ALA A 157 14.52 -32.37 -16.18
CA ALA A 157 13.61 -32.71 -15.10
C ALA A 157 12.42 -31.75 -15.08
N GLU A 158 11.30 -32.22 -14.52
CA GLU A 158 10.15 -31.38 -14.21
C GLU A 158 10.50 -30.32 -13.17
N ILE A 159 9.80 -29.18 -13.22
CA ILE A 159 9.98 -28.10 -12.26
C ILE A 159 9.39 -28.56 -10.91
N PRO A 160 10.14 -28.45 -9.79
CA PRO A 160 9.60 -28.74 -8.46
C PRO A 160 8.32 -27.95 -8.15
N GLY A 161 7.35 -28.58 -7.47
CA GLY A 161 6.03 -27.97 -7.23
C GLY A 161 6.07 -26.71 -6.37
N ASP A 162 6.99 -26.62 -5.42
CA ASP A 162 7.27 -25.42 -4.62
C ASP A 162 7.71 -24.24 -5.50
N VAL A 163 8.54 -24.49 -6.51
CA VAL A 163 8.93 -23.48 -7.48
C VAL A 163 7.72 -23.03 -8.28
N VAL A 164 6.83 -23.95 -8.69
CA VAL A 164 5.59 -23.61 -9.41
C VAL A 164 4.67 -22.72 -8.57
N GLU A 165 4.38 -23.08 -7.32
CA GLU A 165 3.53 -22.24 -6.45
C GLU A 165 4.13 -20.87 -6.21
N HIS A 166 5.44 -20.81 -5.99
CA HIS A 166 6.15 -19.56 -5.79
C HIS A 166 6.09 -18.64 -7.03
N ARG A 167 6.12 -19.19 -8.25
CA ARG A 167 5.89 -18.41 -9.49
C ARG A 167 4.51 -17.78 -9.56
N ARG A 168 3.50 -18.51 -9.09
CA ARG A 168 2.13 -18.01 -9.08
C ARG A 168 1.98 -16.80 -8.17
N LEU A 169 2.77 -16.71 -7.10
CA LEU A 169 2.84 -15.49 -6.27
C LEU A 169 3.24 -14.27 -7.12
N HIS A 170 4.18 -14.45 -8.06
CA HIS A 170 4.61 -13.42 -8.99
C HIS A 170 3.72 -13.26 -10.24
N GLY A 171 2.61 -14.00 -10.33
CA GLY A 171 1.74 -14.01 -11.52
C GLY A 171 2.41 -14.59 -12.77
N LEU A 172 3.45 -15.42 -12.61
CA LEU A 172 4.19 -16.04 -13.71
C LEU A 172 3.58 -17.41 -14.06
N SER A 173 3.59 -17.77 -15.36
CA SER A 173 3.01 -19.02 -15.85
C SER A 173 3.86 -20.26 -15.53
N ASP A 174 3.21 -21.41 -15.41
CA ASP A 174 3.85 -22.71 -15.14
C ASP A 174 4.57 -23.26 -16.40
N ASP A 175 4.27 -22.69 -17.56
CA ASP A 175 4.75 -23.15 -18.85
C ASP A 175 6.22 -22.78 -19.10
N ALA A 176 7.10 -23.78 -19.03
CA ALA A 176 8.47 -23.70 -19.52
C ALA A 176 8.57 -23.78 -21.07
N THR A 177 7.53 -23.40 -21.81
CA THR A 177 7.58 -23.36 -23.28
C THR A 177 8.23 -22.05 -23.73
N GLY A 178 9.52 -22.12 -23.99
CA GLY A 178 10.22 -21.09 -24.73
C GLY A 178 9.58 -20.82 -26.10
N GLY A 179 9.21 -19.57 -26.33
CA GLY A 179 9.21 -18.93 -27.64
C GLY A 179 8.13 -19.37 -28.64
N THR A 180 7.09 -18.55 -28.77
CA THR A 180 6.62 -18.16 -30.11
C THR A 180 6.65 -16.64 -30.19
N SER A 181 7.44 -16.13 -31.14
CA SER A 181 7.45 -14.72 -31.54
C SER A 181 6.02 -14.19 -31.67
N PRO A 182 5.75 -12.90 -31.37
CA PRO A 182 4.49 -12.31 -31.75
C PRO A 182 4.39 -12.35 -33.27
N THR A 183 3.59 -13.28 -33.81
CA THR A 183 3.09 -13.18 -35.18
C THR A 183 2.35 -11.86 -35.27
N SER A 184 2.92 -10.93 -36.04
CA SER A 184 2.27 -9.68 -36.46
C SER A 184 0.82 -9.97 -36.89
N PRO A 185 -0.18 -9.23 -36.40
CA PRO A 185 -1.50 -9.29 -37.00
C PRO A 185 -1.38 -8.71 -38.42
N GLY A 186 -1.56 -9.57 -39.41
CA GLY A 186 -1.71 -9.18 -40.81
C GLY A 186 -2.83 -8.15 -40.93
N SER A 187 -2.50 -7.03 -41.55
CA SER A 187 -3.45 -5.99 -41.92
C SER A 187 -4.34 -6.49 -43.06
N THR A 188 -5.46 -7.14 -42.71
CA THR A 188 -6.57 -7.25 -43.64
C THR A 188 -7.28 -5.90 -43.71
N SER A 189 -6.90 -5.11 -44.71
CA SER A 189 -7.62 -3.92 -45.14
C SER A 189 -9.02 -4.31 -45.64
N ARG A 190 -10.04 -3.67 -45.07
CA ARG A 190 -11.41 -3.70 -45.60
C ARG A 190 -11.81 -2.25 -45.90
N PRO A 191 -12.34 -1.95 -47.10
CA PRO A 191 -12.56 -0.57 -47.52
C PRO A 191 -13.89 -0.06 -46.94
N ARG A 192 -13.91 1.20 -46.50
CA ARG A 192 -15.16 1.95 -46.33
C ARG A 192 -15.05 3.36 -46.91
N SER A 193 -15.69 3.46 -48.07
CA SER A 193 -16.30 4.59 -48.74
C SER A 193 -16.84 5.76 -47.89
N GLY A 194 -16.67 6.97 -48.44
CA GLY A 194 -17.68 8.05 -48.48
C GLY A 194 -17.77 8.94 -47.23
N SER A 195 -17.35 10.21 -47.30
CA SER A 195 -18.19 11.41 -47.56
C SER A 195 -19.22 11.68 -46.44
N SER A 196 -19.36 12.85 -45.81
CA SER A 196 -19.27 14.21 -46.34
C SER A 196 -19.29 15.25 -45.19
N THR A 197 -18.68 16.38 -45.50
CA THR A 197 -18.87 17.76 -45.00
C THR A 197 -20.22 18.13 -44.38
N GLY A 198 -20.21 19.10 -43.45
CA GLY A 198 -21.37 19.96 -43.20
C GLY A 198 -21.33 20.73 -41.88
N SER A 199 -20.79 21.95 -41.91
CA SER A 199 -21.03 22.97 -40.88
C SER A 199 -22.46 23.51 -40.98
N THR A 200 -23.05 23.99 -39.88
CA THR A 200 -23.68 25.33 -39.79
C THR A 200 -24.27 25.60 -38.42
N SER A 201 -24.30 26.89 -38.11
CA SER A 201 -24.68 27.57 -36.88
C SER A 201 -26.04 28.25 -37.05
N ARG A 202 -26.87 28.33 -35.99
CA ARG A 202 -27.85 29.40 -35.64
C ARG A 202 -28.72 28.92 -34.47
N LYS A 203 -28.67 29.52 -33.28
CA LYS A 203 -29.29 30.78 -32.77
C LYS A 203 -30.81 30.75 -32.53
N ARG A 204 -31.16 31.24 -31.32
CA ARG A 204 -32.43 31.79 -30.76
C ARG A 204 -33.37 30.80 -30.08
N SER A 205 -34.15 31.16 -29.05
CA SER A 205 -34.20 32.24 -28.04
C SER A 205 -35.52 32.04 -27.25
N ALA A 206 -35.50 32.34 -25.95
CA ALA A 206 -36.66 32.57 -25.06
C ALA A 206 -37.52 31.31 -24.75
N ARG A 207 -38.19 31.15 -23.61
CA ARG A 207 -38.74 32.12 -22.65
C ARG A 207 -39.11 31.33 -21.38
N SER A 208 -38.78 31.84 -20.19
CA SER A 208 -39.47 31.55 -18.92
C SER A 208 -40.92 32.13 -18.98
N PRO A 209 -41.86 31.92 -18.03
CA PRO A 209 -41.68 31.51 -16.63
C PRO A 209 -42.70 30.48 -16.08
N SER A 210 -42.46 30.11 -14.82
CA SER A 210 -43.33 29.54 -13.77
C SER A 210 -44.70 30.25 -13.63
N PRO A 211 -45.61 29.91 -12.67
CA PRO A 211 -45.54 28.90 -11.60
C PRO A 211 -46.84 28.08 -11.39
N SER A 212 -46.78 27.06 -10.53
CA SER A 212 -47.75 26.76 -9.45
C SER A 212 -47.06 25.87 -8.42
#